data_AF-A6R586-F1
#
_entry.id   AF-A6R586-F1
#
_cell.length_a   1.000
_cell.length_b   1.000
_cell.length_c   1.000
_cell.angle_alpha   90.00
_cell.angle_beta   90.00
_cell.angle_gamma   90.00
#
_symmetry.space_group_name_H-M   'P 1'
#
loop_
_entity.id
_entity.type
_entity.pdbx_description
1 polymer ?
#
loop_
_entity_poly.entity_id
_entity_poly.type
_entity_poly.pdbx_seq_one_letter_code
_entity_poly.pdbx_strand_id
1 'polypeptide(L)' 'MARTVRQLKKAARIILVGAPGVGKGTQTERLIKRYPQLASISSGDLLRENVRSKTPLGLKAESTHSRRRSCP' A
#
# COMPACT_ATOMS: atom_id res chain seq x y z
N MET A 1 28.77 6.13 -10.79
CA MET A 1 27.66 7.01 -11.24
C MET A 1 26.70 7.25 -10.09
N ALA A 2 26.79 8.41 -9.43
CA ALA A 2 26.00 8.73 -8.24
C ALA A 2 24.52 8.90 -8.63
N ARG A 3 23.64 7.96 -8.23
CA ARG A 3 22.19 8.16 -8.34
C ARG A 3 21.83 9.32 -7.42
N THR A 4 21.68 10.51 -7.99
CA THR A 4 21.27 11.71 -7.26
C THR A 4 19.88 11.45 -6.68
N VAL A 5 19.84 11.15 -5.39
CA VAL A 5 18.62 11.02 -4.60
C VAL A 5 17.93 12.38 -4.62
N ARG A 6 16.65 12.44 -5.02
CA ARG A 6 15.94 13.72 -5.07
C ARG A 6 15.37 14.04 -3.69
N GLN A 7 15.64 15.24 -3.20
CA GLN A 7 15.10 15.77 -1.96
C GLN A 7 13.76 16.49 -2.23
N LEU A 8 12.77 16.25 -1.38
CA LEU A 8 11.49 16.98 -1.43
C LEU A 8 11.64 18.31 -0.67
N LYS A 9 11.33 19.42 -1.33
CA LYS A 9 11.38 20.76 -0.70
C LYS A 9 10.24 21.00 0.29
N LYS A 10 9.18 20.19 0.25
CA LYS A 10 7.99 20.28 1.10
C LYS A 10 7.38 18.89 1.30
N ALA A 11 6.72 18.66 2.43
CA ALA A 11 5.99 17.42 2.69
C ALA A 11 4.92 17.17 1.61
N ALA A 12 4.92 15.97 1.02
CA ALA A 12 3.96 15.55 0.01
C ALA A 12 3.10 14.40 0.54
N ARG A 13 1.78 14.50 0.36
CA ARG A 13 0.82 13.42 0.62
C ARG A 13 0.29 12.95 -0.73
N ILE A 14 0.57 11.69 -1.06
CA ILE A 14 0.27 11.12 -2.38
C ILE A 14 -0.67 9.94 -2.17
N ILE A 15 -1.78 9.92 -2.90
CA ILE A 15 -2.73 8.81 -2.90
C ILE A 15 -2.64 8.12 -4.26
N LEU A 16 -2.31 6.83 -4.26
CA LEU A 16 -2.22 6.00 -5.46
C LEU A 16 -3.50 5.16 -5.59
N VAL A 17 -4.32 5.46 -6.59
CA VAL A 17 -5.62 4.79 -6.82
C VAL A 17 -5.60 4.03 -8.15
N GLY A 18 -6.44 3.00 -8.27
CA GLY A 18 -6.73 2.31 -9.53
C GLY A 18 -7.14 0.85 -9.30
N ALA A 19 -7.32 0.09 -10.37
CA ALA A 19 -7.66 -1.33 -10.29
C ALA A 19 -6.64 -2.16 -9.48
N PRO A 20 -7.06 -3.27 -8.84
CA PRO A 20 -6.14 -4.25 -8.27
C PRO A 20 -5.25 -4.84 -9.38
N GLY A 21 -3.97 -5.06 -9.10
CA GLY A 21 -3.03 -5.64 -10.08
C GLY A 21 -2.38 -4.67 -11.08
N VAL A 22 -2.79 -3.39 -11.15
CA VAL A 22 -2.21 -2.37 -12.06
C VAL A 22 -0.76 -1.96 -11.71
N GLY A 23 -0.11 -2.61 -10.75
CA GLY A 23 1.29 -2.32 -10.39
C GLY A 23 1.50 -1.08 -9.51
N LYS A 24 0.48 -0.66 -8.73
CA LYS A 24 0.62 0.45 -7.76
C LYS A 24 1.80 0.25 -6.82
N GLY A 25 1.95 -0.95 -6.24
CA GLY A 25 3.06 -1.28 -5.35
C GLY A 25 4.43 -1.09 -6.03
N THR A 26 4.57 -1.54 -7.28
CA THR A 26 5.78 -1.36 -8.07
C THR A 26 6.14 0.11 -8.28
N GLN A 27 5.15 0.96 -8.53
CA GLN A 27 5.38 2.40 -8.65
C GLN A 27 5.71 3.05 -7.31
N THR A 28 5.06 2.62 -6.22
CA THR A 28 5.38 3.05 -4.86
C THR A 28 6.82 2.77 -4.49
N GLU A 29 7.33 1.56 -4.77
CA GLU A 29 8.74 1.20 -4.52
C GLU A 29 9.71 2.06 -5.32
N ARG A 30 9.41 2.31 -6.60
CA ARG A 30 10.22 3.20 -7.44
C ARG A 30 10.24 4.63 -6.90
N LEU A 31 9.11 5.10 -6.38
CA LEU A 31 8.98 6.43 -5.81
C LEU A 31 9.80 6.57 -4.53
N ILE A 32 9.76 5.58 -3.62
CA ILE A 32 10.58 5.56 -2.41
C ILE A 32 12.08 5.49 -2.77
N LYS A 33 12.46 4.67 -3.75
CA LYS A 33 13.86 4.62 -4.24
C LYS A 33 14.34 5.95 -4.79
N ARG A 34 13.44 6.79 -5.33
CA ARG A 34 13.78 8.11 -5.87
C ARG A 34 13.75 9.21 -4.81
N TYR A 35 12.84 9.09 -3.85
CA TYR A 35 12.58 10.02 -2.75
C TYR A 35 12.50 9.24 -1.43
N PRO A 36 13.65 8.98 -0.77
CA PRO A 36 13.69 8.16 0.45
C PRO A 36 13.03 8.83 1.66
N GLN A 37 12.65 10.10 1.55
CA GLN A 37 11.85 10.81 2.55
C GLN A 37 10.38 10.40 2.56
N LEU A 38 9.92 9.69 1.53
CA LEU A 38 8.54 9.22 1.44
C LEU A 38 8.41 7.86 2.11
N ALA A 39 7.42 7.73 3.00
CA ALA A 39 6.95 6.45 3.52
C ALA A 39 5.76 5.97 2.69
N SER A 40 5.72 4.67 2.38
CA SER A 40 4.53 4.05 1.80
C SER A 40 3.64 3.46 2.88
N ILE A 41 2.34 3.72 2.76
CA ILE A 41 1.31 3.06 3.56
C ILE A 41 0.31 2.46 2.57
N SER A 42 0.12 1.15 2.64
CA SER A 42 -0.82 0.41 1.81
C SER A 42 -1.86 -0.24 2.69
N SER A 43 -3.08 0.31 2.70
CA SER A 43 -4.19 -0.23 3.49
C SER A 43 -4.49 -1.68 3.14
N GLY A 44 -4.28 -2.08 1.88
CA GLY A 44 -4.46 -3.45 1.42
C GLY A 44 -3.42 -4.42 1.99
N ASP A 45 -2.15 -4.01 2.06
CA ASP A 45 -1.08 -4.86 2.63
C ASP A 45 -1.22 -4.97 4.14
N LEU A 46 -1.49 -3.86 4.83
CA LEU A 46 -1.78 -3.85 6.26
C LEU A 46 -2.96 -4.77 6.60
N LEU A 47 -4.04 -4.73 5.81
CA LEU A 47 -5.18 -5.60 6.03
C LEU A 47 -4.82 -7.08 5.79
N ARG A 48 -4.12 -7.39 4.69
CA ARG A 48 -3.68 -8.76 4.37
C ARG A 48 -2.73 -9.32 5.42
N GLU A 49 -1.83 -8.50 5.95
CA GLU A 49 -0.92 -8.87 7.04
C GLU A 49 -1.68 -9.14 8.33
N ASN A 50 -2.64 -8.27 8.70
CA ASN A 50 -3.48 -8.49 9.89
C ASN A 50 -4.31 -9.79 9.77
N VAL A 51 -4.83 -10.10 8.58
CA VAL A 51 -5.52 -11.37 8.30
C VAL A 51 -4.55 -12.56 8.45
N ARG A 52 -3.35 -12.49 7.86
CA ARG A 52 -2.33 -13.55 7.97
C ARG A 52 -1.90 -13.79 9.41
N SER A 53 -1.71 -12.72 10.18
CA SER A 53 -1.32 -12.75 11.59
C SER A 53 -2.48 -13.08 12.52
N LYS A 54 -3.68 -13.37 11.98
CA LYS A 54 -4.91 -13.72 12.73
C LYS A 54 -5.21 -12.77 13.88
N THR A 55 -4.92 -11.47 13.69
CA THR A 55 -5.23 -10.48 14.71
C THR A 55 -6.75 -10.37 14.88
N PRO A 56 -7.27 -9.92 16.03
CA PRO A 56 -8.71 -9.72 16.20
C PRO A 56 -9.33 -8.80 15.13
N LEU A 57 -8.54 -7.84 14.61
CA LEU A 57 -8.92 -6.98 13.48
C LEU A 57 -8.88 -7.74 12.15
N GLY A 58 -7.86 -8.57 11.93
CA GLY A 58 -7.74 -9.42 10.74
C GLY A 58 -8.89 -10.41 10.59
N LEU A 59 -9.30 -11.06 11.67
CA LEU A 59 -10.44 -12.00 11.67
C LEU A 59 -11.77 -11.30 11.35
N LYS A 60 -12.00 -10.11 11.93
CA LYS A 60 -13.15 -9.26 11.58
C LYS A 60 -13.12 -8.83 10.12
N ALA A 61 -11.95 -8.42 9.62
CA ALA A 61 -11.77 -8.02 8.23
C ALA A 61 -11.99 -9.18 7.25
N GLU A 62 -11.47 -10.37 7.55
CA GLU A 62 -11.66 -11.59 6.76
C GLU A 62 -13.14 -11.95 6.66
N SER A 63 -13.86 -11.92 7.79
CA SER A 63 -15.31 -12.17 7.81
C SER A 63 -16.10 -11.20 6.91
N THR A 64 -15.62 -9.96 6.79
CA THR A 64 -16.25 -8.91 5.96
C THR A 64 -15.82 -9.00 4.49
N HIS A 65 -14.57 -9.35 4.22
CA HIS A 65 -13.99 -9.44 2.89
C HIS A 65 -14.48 -10.69 2.13
N SER A 66 -14.69 -11.80 2.85
CA SER A 66 -15.27 -13.04 2.30
C SER A 66 -16.72 -12.84 1.84
N ARG A 67 -17.52 -12.05 2.59
CA ARG A 67 -18.91 -11.72 2.22
C ARG A 67 -19.05 -10.85 0.97
N ARG A 68 -18.01 -10.14 0.54
CA ARG A 68 -18.05 -9.27 -0.65
C ARG A 68 -17.65 -9.97 -1.95
N ARG A 69 -17.38 -11.29 -1.94
CA ARG A 69 -17.25 -12.09 -3.17
C ARG A 69 -18.60 -12.57 -3.73
N SER A 70 -19.70 -12.28 -3.06
CA SER A 70 -21.05 -12.40 -3.61
C SER A 70 -21.66 -11.01 -3.80
N CYS A 71 -21.05 -10.19 -4.66
CA CYS A 71 -21.91 -9.30 -5.45
C CYS A 71 -22.37 -10.14 -6.65
N PRO A 72 -23.68 -10.22 -6.94
CA PRO A 72 -24.18 -10.85 -8.16
C PRO A 72 -23.63 -10.16 -9.41
#